data_AF-I4EM88-F1
#
_entry.id   AF-I4EM88-F1
#
_cell.length_a   1.000
_cell.length_b   1.000
_cell.length_c   1.000
_cell.angle_alpha   90.00
_cell.angle_beta   90.00
_cell.angle_gamma   90.00
#
_symmetry.space_group_name_H-M   'P 1'
#
loop_
_entity.id
_entity.type
_entity.pdbx_description
1 polymer ?
#
loop_
_entity_poly.entity_id
_entity_poly.type
_entity_poly.pdbx_seq_one_letter_code
_entity_poly.pdbx_strand_id
1 'polypeptide(L)'
;MRPSKLRGLALVIVVVVASVACGEAQTPLVDSPSTGTTVGSSASPSASQVHVTGVASFPDIRDLRHLVWASNWIVRGRVVEERPAQRFPAENGPLGDQTPQEYYDTQIYTDYVLAVDQVFRGHPRDTFVVRRMGGTVDSVTLTSEGQPELRVGDDVVVFLVPPAEPQPGDGLWETGGPQGHWRVTDNQVVPVKSDYPTLPVAQFGQAIADALRQGPPADMGRPLVPLQMAPAGPDLPSVSTPEATSITWLDGHCRSFVESPSRYQARRG
;
A
#
# COMPACT_ATOMS: atom_id res chain seq x y z
N MET A 1 4.19 15.35 35.26
CA MET A 1 4.14 14.00 34.66
C MET A 1 2.92 13.95 33.75
N ARG A 2 3.12 13.87 32.43
CA ARG A 2 2.02 13.79 31.45
C ARG A 2 1.70 12.32 31.19
N PRO A 3 0.43 11.90 31.15
CA PRO A 3 0.07 10.51 30.85
C PRO A 3 0.41 10.22 29.38
N SER A 4 1.21 9.18 29.18
CA SER A 4 1.52 8.60 27.88
C SER A 4 0.24 8.05 27.26
N LYS A 5 -0.16 8.64 26.11
CA LYS A 5 -1.23 8.10 25.27
C LYS A 5 -0.77 6.74 24.73
N LEU A 6 -1.42 5.66 25.15
CA LEU A 6 -1.32 4.37 24.46
C LEU A 6 -1.73 4.59 23.01
N ARG A 7 -0.76 4.49 22.09
CA ARG A 7 -1.03 4.43 20.65
C ARG A 7 -1.50 3.00 20.35
N GLY A 8 -2.57 2.90 19.58
CA GLY A 8 -3.23 1.64 19.24
C GLY A 8 -2.23 0.63 18.69
N LEU A 9 -2.00 -0.41 19.48
CA LEU A 9 -1.21 -1.58 19.12
C LEU A 9 -1.99 -2.35 18.05
N ALA A 10 -1.37 -2.64 16.90
CA ALA A 10 -1.90 -3.67 16.03
C ALA A 10 -1.74 -5.01 16.76
N LEU A 11 -2.84 -5.68 17.07
CA LEU A 11 -2.83 -7.02 17.64
C LEU A 11 -2.66 -8.02 16.48
N VAL A 12 -1.52 -8.71 16.44
CA VAL A 12 -1.30 -9.85 15.55
C VAL A 12 -1.71 -11.12 16.28
N ILE A 13 -2.74 -11.80 15.81
CA ILE A 13 -3.11 -13.15 16.27
C ILE A 13 -2.44 -14.13 15.32
N VAL A 14 -1.63 -15.04 15.87
CA VAL A 14 -0.85 -16.03 15.10
C VAL A 14 -1.49 -17.40 15.23
N VAL A 15 -1.77 -18.04 14.11
CA VAL A 15 -2.10 -19.47 14.04
C VAL A 15 -0.95 -20.16 13.33
N VAL A 16 -0.25 -21.05 14.04
CA VAL A 16 0.82 -21.88 13.46
C VAL A 16 0.21 -23.20 13.03
N VAL A 17 0.21 -23.48 11.72
CA VAL A 17 -0.22 -24.78 11.18
C VAL A 17 1.01 -25.48 10.61
N ALA A 18 1.49 -26.51 11.31
CA ALA A 18 2.52 -27.40 10.78
C ALA A 18 1.85 -28.51 9.95
N SER A 19 1.97 -28.46 8.63
CA SER A 19 1.58 -29.56 7.74
C SER A 19 2.75 -30.51 7.54
N VAL A 20 2.72 -31.66 8.20
CA VAL A 20 3.65 -32.76 7.92
C VAL A 20 3.12 -33.52 6.72
N ALA A 21 3.75 -33.36 5.57
CA ALA A 21 3.51 -34.25 4.43
C ALA A 21 4.14 -35.61 4.73
N CYS A 22 3.40 -36.51 5.38
CA CYS A 22 3.76 -37.93 5.44
C CYS A 22 3.61 -38.51 4.03
N GLY A 23 4.71 -38.74 3.34
CA GLY A 23 4.72 -39.55 2.13
C GLY A 23 4.31 -40.99 2.47
N GLU A 24 3.17 -41.44 1.94
CA GLU A 24 2.80 -42.86 1.93
C GLU A 24 3.87 -43.65 1.18
N ALA A 25 4.62 -44.47 1.92
CA ALA A 25 5.50 -45.47 1.34
C ALA A 25 4.62 -46.56 0.69
N GLN A 26 4.56 -46.56 -0.65
CA GLN A 26 4.05 -47.69 -1.41
C GLN A 26 4.95 -48.90 -1.16
N THR A 27 4.38 -49.97 -0.62
CA THR A 27 5.01 -51.30 -0.53
C THR A 27 5.16 -51.91 -1.92
N PRO A 28 6.37 -52.24 -2.38
CA PRO A 28 6.53 -53.08 -3.56
C PRO A 28 6.39 -54.55 -3.17
N LEU A 29 5.65 -55.30 -3.99
CA LEU A 29 5.59 -56.76 -3.97
C LEU A 29 6.97 -57.37 -4.25
N VAL A 30 7.22 -58.47 -3.56
CA VAL A 30 8.43 -59.30 -3.57
C VAL A 30 8.59 -60.05 -4.88
N ASP A 31 9.79 -60.03 -5.48
CA ASP A 31 10.38 -61.16 -6.21
C ASP A 31 11.93 -61.09 -6.22
N SER A 32 12.55 -62.08 -5.56
CA SER A 32 13.83 -62.81 -5.74
C SER A 32 15.12 -62.19 -6.37
N PRO A 33 16.32 -62.74 -6.05
CA PRO A 33 17.55 -61.97 -5.86
C PRO A 33 18.46 -61.90 -7.10
N SER A 34 19.08 -60.74 -7.31
CA SER A 34 20.26 -60.59 -8.16
C SER A 34 21.17 -59.48 -7.63
N THR A 35 22.43 -59.59 -8.02
CA THR A 35 23.62 -59.24 -7.27
C THR A 35 23.90 -57.73 -7.23
N GLY A 36 24.49 -57.30 -6.11
CA GLY A 36 24.67 -55.91 -5.70
C GLY A 36 25.37 -54.97 -6.69
N THR A 37 24.83 -53.76 -6.79
CA THR A 37 25.50 -52.50 -6.43
C THR A 37 24.40 -51.43 -6.36
N THR A 38 23.84 -51.21 -5.17
CA THR A 38 22.85 -50.15 -4.97
C THR A 38 23.59 -48.89 -4.54
N VAL A 39 23.72 -47.94 -5.46
CA VAL A 39 24.07 -46.56 -5.13
C VAL A 39 22.95 -46.04 -4.23
N GLY A 40 23.26 -45.81 -2.95
CA GLY A 40 22.33 -45.23 -1.99
C GLY A 40 21.91 -43.85 -2.47
N SER A 41 20.74 -43.77 -3.10
CA SER A 41 20.07 -42.50 -3.33
C SER A 41 19.67 -41.98 -1.96
N SER A 42 20.51 -41.12 -1.41
CA SER A 42 20.22 -40.37 -0.19
C SER A 42 19.02 -39.49 -0.49
N ALA A 43 17.83 -39.96 -0.13
CA ALA A 43 16.63 -39.15 -0.11
C ALA A 43 16.91 -37.97 0.82
N SER A 44 17.15 -36.81 0.21
CA SER A 44 17.30 -35.55 0.93
C SER A 44 16.04 -35.36 1.78
N PRO A 45 16.14 -35.13 3.10
CA PRO A 45 14.97 -34.88 3.92
C PRO A 45 14.23 -33.69 3.30
N SER A 46 12.98 -33.94 2.89
CA SER A 46 12.09 -32.90 2.37
C SER A 46 11.95 -31.85 3.47
N ALA A 47 12.53 -30.68 3.25
CA ALA A 47 12.52 -29.60 4.23
C ALA A 47 11.05 -29.31 4.61
N SER A 48 10.73 -29.47 5.89
CA SER A 48 9.38 -29.19 6.40
C SER A 48 9.15 -27.68 6.28
N GLN A 49 8.22 -27.27 5.41
CA GLN A 49 7.82 -25.87 5.29
C GLN A 49 6.91 -25.50 6.45
N VAL A 50 7.29 -24.45 7.19
CA VAL A 50 6.48 -23.88 8.27
C VAL A 50 5.65 -22.75 7.68
N HIS A 51 4.33 -22.84 7.82
CA HIS A 51 3.41 -21.78 7.42
C HIS A 51 2.91 -21.03 8.65
N VAL A 52 3.18 -19.73 8.67
CA VAL A 52 2.71 -18.80 9.69
C VAL A 52 1.66 -17.91 9.05
N THR A 53 0.48 -17.86 9.66
CA THR A 53 -0.56 -16.91 9.26
C THR A 53 -0.58 -15.75 10.24
N GLY A 54 -0.32 -14.54 9.72
CA GLY A 54 -0.43 -13.30 10.48
C GLY A 54 -1.71 -12.57 10.11
N VAL A 55 -2.52 -12.21 11.10
CA VAL A 55 -3.66 -11.30 10.90
C VAL A 55 -3.24 -9.90 11.31
N ALA A 56 -3.18 -8.98 10.34
CA ALA A 56 -2.93 -7.57 10.62
C ALA A 56 -4.27 -6.85 10.81
N SER A 57 -4.47 -6.25 11.98
CA SER A 57 -5.62 -5.38 12.22
C SER A 57 -5.30 -3.97 11.71
N PHE A 58 -5.91 -3.63 10.57
CA PHE A 58 -5.85 -2.26 10.06
C PHE A 58 -7.08 -1.50 10.54
N PRO A 59 -6.87 -0.34 11.13
CA PRO A 59 -7.99 0.48 11.52
C PRO A 59 -8.71 1.04 10.30
N ASP A 60 -10.02 1.15 10.43
CA ASP A 60 -10.86 1.61 9.34
C ASP A 60 -10.66 3.11 9.05
N ILE A 61 -10.42 3.43 7.79
CA ILE A 61 -10.36 4.78 7.25
C ILE A 61 -11.61 4.94 6.39
N ARG A 62 -12.45 5.88 6.79
CA ARG A 62 -13.85 5.91 6.40
C ARG A 62 -14.07 6.20 4.91
N ASP A 63 -13.30 7.12 4.36
CA ASP A 63 -13.50 7.63 3.00
C ASP A 63 -12.19 8.17 2.40
N LEU A 64 -12.24 8.50 1.11
CA LEU A 64 -11.10 9.01 0.36
C LEU A 64 -10.49 10.27 1.01
N ARG A 65 -11.30 11.16 1.58
CA ARG A 65 -10.79 12.39 2.21
C ARG A 65 -9.99 12.07 3.46
N HIS A 66 -10.47 11.15 4.30
CA HIS A 66 -9.71 10.67 5.45
C HIS A 66 -8.41 9.98 5.01
N LEU A 67 -8.45 9.16 3.97
CA LEU A 67 -7.28 8.45 3.45
C LEU A 67 -6.23 9.43 2.89
N VAL A 68 -6.68 10.43 2.13
CA VAL A 68 -5.81 11.50 1.62
C VAL A 68 -5.10 12.19 2.77
N TRP A 69 -5.85 12.63 3.80
CA TRP A 69 -5.28 13.38 4.94
C TRP A 69 -4.49 12.53 5.94
N ALA A 70 -4.60 11.21 5.89
CA ALA A 70 -3.78 10.27 6.65
C ALA A 70 -2.47 9.89 5.95
N SER A 71 -2.28 10.28 4.69
CA SER A 71 -1.15 9.82 3.87
C SER A 71 -0.07 10.88 3.68
N ASN A 72 1.19 10.43 3.71
CA ASN A 72 2.36 11.26 3.42
C ASN A 72 2.63 11.35 1.91
N TRP A 73 2.37 10.26 1.19
CA TRP A 73 2.45 10.21 -0.26
C TRP A 73 1.22 9.57 -0.87
N ILE A 74 0.87 10.05 -2.06
CA ILE A 74 -0.17 9.44 -2.90
C ILE A 74 0.42 9.43 -4.31
N VAL A 75 0.76 8.25 -4.79
CA VAL A 75 1.52 8.08 -6.04
C VAL A 75 0.89 7.01 -6.90
N ARG A 76 1.02 7.16 -8.22
CA ARG A 76 0.78 6.11 -9.19
C ARG A 76 2.11 5.66 -9.77
N GLY A 77 2.25 4.36 -9.95
CA GLY A 77 3.41 3.82 -10.64
C GLY A 77 3.25 2.34 -10.97
N ARG A 78 4.32 1.79 -11.54
CA ARG A 78 4.44 0.38 -11.83
C ARG A 78 5.42 -0.31 -10.89
N VAL A 79 5.06 -1.48 -10.41
CA VAL A 79 5.98 -2.33 -9.64
C VAL A 79 7.03 -2.88 -10.59
N VAL A 80 8.30 -2.55 -10.38
CA VAL A 80 9.41 -2.93 -11.26
C VAL A 80 10.32 -3.98 -10.65
N GLU A 81 10.30 -4.14 -9.32
CA GLU A 81 11.15 -5.09 -8.61
C GLU A 81 10.41 -5.60 -7.38
N GLU A 82 10.56 -6.90 -7.11
CA GLU A 82 10.26 -7.53 -5.83
C GLU A 82 11.59 -7.99 -5.23
N ARG A 83 11.93 -7.48 -4.05
CA ARG A 83 13.17 -7.84 -3.35
C ARG A 83 12.97 -9.13 -2.56
N PRO A 84 14.05 -9.89 -2.29
CA PRO A 84 13.97 -11.05 -1.40
C PRO A 84 13.36 -10.68 -0.05
N ALA A 85 12.45 -11.51 0.44
CA ALA A 85 11.84 -11.35 1.75
C ALA A 85 12.90 -11.41 2.86
N GLN A 86 12.66 -10.66 3.93
CA GLN A 86 13.58 -10.52 5.07
C GLN A 86 12.81 -10.57 6.38
N ARG A 87 13.51 -10.90 7.47
CA ARG A 87 12.97 -10.82 8.83
C ARG A 87 13.20 -9.42 9.40
N PHE A 88 12.28 -8.97 10.24
CA PHE A 88 12.36 -7.73 10.99
C PHE A 88 12.63 -7.98 12.48
N PRO A 89 13.50 -7.17 13.11
CA PRO A 89 14.48 -6.29 12.47
C PRO A 89 15.54 -7.11 11.72
N ALA A 90 16.16 -6.50 10.69
CA ALA A 90 17.21 -7.14 9.89
C ALA A 90 18.46 -7.45 10.73
N GLU A 91 18.64 -6.76 11.85
CA GLU A 91 19.65 -7.03 12.87
C GLU A 91 18.95 -7.01 14.23
N ASN A 92 19.17 -8.05 15.04
CA ASN A 92 18.90 -8.10 16.48
C ASN A 92 17.56 -7.48 16.92
N GLY A 93 16.57 -8.36 17.14
CA GLY A 93 15.20 -8.13 17.58
C GLY A 93 15.02 -7.11 18.71
N PRO A 94 13.78 -6.83 19.13
CA PRO A 94 13.55 -5.91 20.25
C PRO A 94 14.27 -6.33 21.55
N LEU A 95 14.74 -7.58 21.64
CA LEU A 95 15.55 -8.13 22.75
C LEU A 95 16.99 -8.50 22.32
N GLY A 96 17.43 -8.06 21.14
CA GLY A 96 18.73 -8.40 20.55
C GLY A 96 18.90 -9.90 20.32
N ASP A 97 20.05 -10.45 20.74
CA ASP A 97 20.36 -11.88 20.67
C ASP A 97 19.38 -12.76 21.47
N GLN A 98 18.54 -12.17 22.32
CA GLN A 98 17.54 -12.89 23.13
C GLN A 98 16.16 -12.98 22.47
N THR A 99 15.96 -12.39 21.29
CA THR A 99 14.67 -12.48 20.61
C THR A 99 14.40 -13.91 20.15
N PRO A 100 13.30 -14.56 20.59
CA PRO A 100 12.96 -15.92 20.18
C PRO A 100 12.76 -16.03 18.67
N GLN A 101 13.13 -17.16 18.07
CA GLN A 101 13.01 -17.39 16.63
C GLN A 101 11.56 -17.23 16.14
N GLU A 102 10.60 -17.67 16.96
CA GLU A 102 9.17 -17.58 16.67
C GLU A 102 8.73 -16.13 16.53
N TYR A 103 9.36 -15.20 17.24
CA TYR A 103 9.09 -13.78 17.07
C TYR A 103 9.56 -13.31 15.69
N TYR A 104 10.78 -13.66 15.27
CA TYR A 104 11.29 -13.25 13.96
C TYR A 104 10.51 -13.87 12.80
N ASP A 105 10.02 -15.11 12.95
CA ASP A 105 9.19 -15.78 11.94
C ASP A 105 7.81 -15.14 11.76
N THR A 106 7.34 -14.37 12.76
CA THR A 106 6.13 -13.53 12.65
C THR A 106 6.40 -12.15 12.06
N GLN A 107 7.66 -11.83 11.79
CA GLN A 107 8.13 -10.51 11.38
C GLN A 107 8.79 -10.57 9.99
N ILE A 108 8.25 -11.36 9.06
CA ILE A 108 8.74 -11.42 7.68
C ILE A 108 8.10 -10.30 6.86
N TYR A 109 8.89 -9.61 6.04
CA TYR A 109 8.41 -8.60 5.11
C TYR A 109 9.06 -8.76 3.73
N THR A 110 8.36 -8.25 2.72
CA THR A 110 8.84 -8.13 1.34
C THR A 110 8.78 -6.66 0.91
N ASP A 111 9.85 -6.19 0.29
CA ASP A 111 9.95 -4.83 -0.25
C ASP A 111 9.74 -4.86 -1.77
N TYR A 112 8.85 -4.01 -2.26
CA TYR A 112 8.55 -3.84 -3.68
C TYR A 112 8.99 -2.46 -4.14
N VAL A 113 9.72 -2.38 -5.25
CA VAL A 113 10.12 -1.09 -5.84
C VAL A 113 9.07 -0.67 -6.84
N LEU A 114 8.48 0.49 -6.59
CA LEU A 114 7.52 1.17 -7.45
C LEU A 114 8.26 2.25 -8.25
N ALA A 115 8.32 2.11 -9.57
CA ALA A 115 8.71 3.21 -10.46
C ALA A 115 7.51 4.15 -10.64
N VAL A 116 7.68 5.42 -10.30
CA VAL A 116 6.57 6.38 -10.19
C VAL A 116 6.38 7.16 -11.48
N ASP A 117 5.13 7.16 -11.94
CA ASP A 117 4.70 7.92 -13.11
C ASP A 117 4.03 9.25 -12.69
N GLN A 118 3.30 9.24 -11.56
CA GLN A 118 2.56 10.41 -11.08
C GLN A 118 2.63 10.54 -9.56
N VAL A 119 2.82 11.76 -9.07
CA VAL A 119 2.82 12.13 -7.66
C VAL A 119 1.69 13.13 -7.42
N PHE A 120 0.62 12.66 -6.77
CA PHE A 120 -0.52 13.49 -6.38
C PHE A 120 -0.29 14.16 -5.01
N ARG A 121 0.53 13.56 -4.14
CA ARG A 121 0.84 14.14 -2.83
C ARG A 121 2.21 13.72 -2.35
N GLY A 122 2.87 14.61 -1.62
CA GLY A 122 4.16 14.39 -1.00
C GLY A 122 5.31 14.87 -1.89
N HIS A 123 6.53 14.76 -1.36
CA HIS A 123 7.73 15.15 -2.09
C HIS A 123 8.00 14.15 -3.24
N PRO A 124 8.19 14.62 -4.49
CA PRO A 124 8.42 13.74 -5.64
C PRO A 124 9.67 12.87 -5.50
N ARG A 125 9.59 11.65 -6.02
CA ARG A 125 10.69 10.70 -6.16
C ARG A 125 10.44 9.84 -7.40
N ASP A 126 11.52 9.40 -8.04
CA ASP A 126 11.43 8.51 -9.20
C ASP A 126 10.98 7.10 -8.80
N THR A 127 11.34 6.69 -7.58
CA THR A 127 10.98 5.37 -7.03
C THR A 127 10.55 5.46 -5.57
N PHE A 128 9.67 4.54 -5.19
CA PHE A 128 9.32 4.28 -3.79
C PHE A 128 9.50 2.80 -3.47
N VAL A 129 9.95 2.49 -2.25
CA VAL A 129 9.94 1.13 -1.72
C VAL A 129 8.67 0.96 -0.89
N VAL A 130 7.78 0.08 -1.35
CA VAL A 130 6.55 -0.29 -0.65
C VAL A 130 6.81 -1.58 0.10
N ARG A 131 6.76 -1.52 1.42
CA ARG A 131 6.95 -2.66 2.32
C ARG A 131 5.62 -3.33 2.64
N ARG A 132 5.60 -4.66 2.56
CA ARG A 132 4.46 -5.48 2.95
C ARG A 132 4.86 -6.57 3.93
N MET A 133 3.93 -6.94 4.80
CA MET A 133 4.14 -8.10 5.67
C MET A 133 3.93 -9.37 4.87
N GLY A 134 4.77 -10.37 5.11
CA GLY A 134 4.72 -11.66 4.45
C GLY A 134 5.91 -11.89 3.53
N GLY A 135 5.93 -13.08 2.94
CA GLY A 135 7.04 -13.60 2.14
C GLY A 135 7.59 -14.91 2.70
N THR A 136 8.62 -15.42 2.04
CA THR A 136 9.28 -16.68 2.44
C THR A 136 10.75 -16.45 2.72
N VAL A 137 11.20 -16.81 3.92
CA VAL A 137 12.62 -16.80 4.30
C VAL A 137 12.98 -18.19 4.81
N ASP A 138 14.00 -18.80 4.20
CA ASP A 138 14.37 -20.20 4.41
C ASP A 138 13.18 -21.15 4.14
N SER A 139 12.75 -21.91 5.15
CA SER A 139 11.58 -22.79 5.09
C SER A 139 10.33 -22.20 5.73
N VAL A 140 10.35 -20.91 6.08
CA VAL A 140 9.24 -20.22 6.77
C VAL A 140 8.53 -19.28 5.80
N THR A 141 7.23 -19.52 5.59
CA THR A 141 6.36 -18.62 4.82
C THR A 141 5.41 -17.92 5.76
N LEU A 142 5.44 -16.59 5.75
CA LEU A 142 4.45 -15.75 6.41
C LEU A 142 3.45 -15.26 5.37
N THR A 143 2.17 -15.54 5.60
CA THR A 143 1.07 -14.95 4.82
C THR A 143 0.38 -13.90 5.68
N SER A 144 0.31 -12.65 5.19
CA SER A 144 -0.50 -11.61 5.81
C SER A 144 -1.92 -11.66 5.26
N GLU A 145 -2.88 -12.14 6.04
CA GLU A 145 -4.27 -12.14 5.63
C GLU A 145 -4.79 -10.71 5.43
N GLY A 146 -5.63 -10.54 4.41
CA GLY A 146 -6.25 -9.27 4.07
C GLY A 146 -5.36 -8.28 3.32
N GLN A 147 -4.04 -8.47 3.26
CA GLN A 147 -3.20 -7.66 2.38
C GLN A 147 -3.45 -8.06 0.92
N PRO A 148 -3.62 -7.07 0.02
CA PRO A 148 -3.67 -7.38 -1.40
C PRO A 148 -2.36 -8.00 -1.84
N GLU A 149 -2.39 -8.70 -2.96
CA GLU A 149 -1.17 -9.17 -3.61
C GLU A 149 -0.52 -8.01 -4.38
N LEU A 150 0.82 -7.98 -4.42
CA LEU A 150 1.60 -7.07 -5.28
C LEU A 150 2.56 -7.92 -6.10
N ARG A 151 2.62 -7.67 -7.40
CA ARG A 151 3.52 -8.37 -8.32
C ARG A 151 4.25 -7.39 -9.20
N VAL A 152 5.44 -7.79 -9.64
CA VAL A 152 6.17 -7.07 -10.70
C VAL A 152 5.27 -6.97 -11.94
N GLY A 153 5.14 -5.76 -12.46
CA GLY A 153 4.29 -5.42 -13.60
C GLY A 153 2.97 -4.74 -13.22
N ASP A 154 2.52 -4.82 -11.96
CA ASP A 154 1.27 -4.20 -11.53
C ASP A 154 1.35 -2.66 -11.66
N ASP A 155 0.33 -2.04 -12.26
CA ASP A 155 0.08 -0.59 -12.25
C ASP A 155 -0.87 -0.28 -11.10
N VAL A 156 -0.42 0.55 -10.17
CA VAL A 156 -1.08 0.77 -8.89
C VAL A 156 -1.05 2.23 -8.49
N VAL A 157 -2.08 2.63 -7.74
CA VAL A 157 -2.05 3.82 -6.91
C VAL A 157 -1.91 3.39 -5.46
N VAL A 158 -0.90 3.94 -4.79
CA VAL A 158 -0.64 3.67 -3.38
C VAL A 158 -0.67 4.95 -2.56
N PHE A 159 -1.30 4.84 -1.40
CA PHE A 159 -1.30 5.82 -0.33
C PHE A 159 -0.30 5.35 0.72
N LEU A 160 0.73 6.15 1.00
CA LEU A 160 1.87 5.70 1.78
C LEU A 160 2.10 6.56 3.03
N VAL A 161 2.58 5.91 4.09
CA VAL A 161 3.06 6.50 5.34
C VAL A 161 4.44 5.96 5.70
N PRO A 162 5.27 6.74 6.41
CA PRO A 162 6.49 6.21 7.02
C PRO A 162 6.15 5.14 8.06
N PRO A 163 7.09 4.25 8.39
CA PRO A 163 6.88 3.30 9.47
C PRO A 163 6.64 4.04 10.80
N ALA A 164 5.77 3.46 11.65
CA ALA A 164 5.40 4.05 12.94
C ALA A 164 6.59 4.12 13.93
N GLU A 165 7.54 3.21 13.74
CA GLU A 165 8.80 3.10 14.48
C GLU A 165 9.95 3.06 13.47
N PRO A 166 11.18 3.45 13.85
CA PRO A 166 12.33 3.30 12.96
C PRO A 166 12.49 1.85 12.48
N GLN A 167 12.61 1.67 11.18
CA GLN A 167 12.84 0.37 10.54
C GLN A 167 14.04 0.45 9.59
N PRO A 168 14.72 -0.67 9.28
CA PRO A 168 15.83 -0.65 8.34
C PRO A 168 15.32 -0.36 6.93
N GLY A 169 16.16 0.37 6.18
CA GLY A 169 15.85 0.79 4.81
C GLY A 169 14.90 1.98 4.73
N ASP A 170 14.36 2.18 3.54
CA ASP A 170 13.47 3.29 3.16
C ASP A 170 12.03 2.85 2.87
N GLY A 171 11.70 1.60 3.25
CA GLY A 171 10.38 1.00 3.05
C GLY A 171 9.25 1.80 3.70
N LEU A 172 8.24 2.12 2.91
CA LEU A 172 7.01 2.78 3.33
C LEU A 172 5.86 1.79 3.40
N TRP A 173 4.89 2.07 4.27
CA TRP A 173 3.72 1.24 4.47
C TRP A 173 2.50 1.85 3.81
N GLU A 174 1.58 1.00 3.35
CA GLU A 174 0.29 1.45 2.81
C GLU A 174 -0.59 2.01 3.94
N THR A 175 -1.13 3.22 3.73
CA THR A 175 -1.99 3.90 4.69
C THR A 175 -3.25 3.08 4.94
N GLY A 176 -3.44 2.60 6.17
CA GLY A 176 -4.58 1.75 6.51
C GLY A 176 -4.52 0.35 5.88
N GLY A 177 -3.31 -0.09 5.51
CA GLY A 177 -3.07 -1.39 4.88
C GLY A 177 -3.77 -1.48 3.52
N PRO A 178 -4.69 -2.45 3.30
CA PRO A 178 -5.37 -2.65 2.02
C PRO A 178 -6.12 -1.44 1.50
N GLN A 179 -6.53 -0.53 2.38
CA GLN A 179 -7.27 0.68 2.05
C GLN A 179 -6.43 1.66 1.24
N GLY A 180 -5.11 1.66 1.46
CA GLY A 180 -4.15 2.45 0.73
C GLY A 180 -3.68 1.82 -0.57
N HIS A 181 -4.22 0.66 -0.95
CA HIS A 181 -3.85 -0.04 -2.18
C HIS A 181 -4.98 -0.04 -3.21
N TRP A 182 -4.71 0.54 -4.38
CA TRP A 182 -5.67 0.66 -5.46
C TRP A 182 -5.03 0.18 -6.75
N ARG A 183 -5.69 -0.71 -7.48
CA ARG A 183 -5.21 -1.24 -8.75
C ARG A 183 -5.59 -0.31 -9.89
N VAL A 184 -4.75 -0.23 -10.91
CA VAL A 184 -5.10 0.46 -12.15
C VAL A 184 -5.38 -0.59 -13.23
N THR A 185 -6.64 -0.68 -13.65
CA THR A 185 -7.10 -1.62 -14.69
C THR A 185 -8.13 -0.94 -15.57
N ASP A 186 -8.11 -1.20 -16.88
CA ASP A 186 -9.12 -0.71 -17.83
C ASP A 186 -9.38 0.80 -17.73
N ASN A 187 -8.31 1.59 -17.54
CA ASN A 187 -8.37 3.04 -17.36
C ASN A 187 -9.18 3.50 -16.12
N GLN A 188 -9.29 2.63 -15.11
CA GLN A 188 -9.89 2.86 -13.82
C GLN A 188 -8.89 2.62 -12.69
N VAL A 189 -9.02 3.39 -11.62
CA VAL A 189 -8.37 3.18 -10.33
C VAL A 189 -9.39 2.51 -9.42
N VAL A 190 -9.16 1.23 -9.14
CA VAL A 190 -10.06 0.33 -8.43
C VAL A 190 -9.51 0.06 -7.02
N PRO A 191 -10.19 0.51 -5.95
CA PRO A 191 -9.73 0.25 -4.59
C PRO A 191 -9.89 -1.23 -4.23
N VAL A 192 -8.99 -1.76 -3.40
CA VAL A 192 -9.14 -3.12 -2.86
C VAL A 192 -10.32 -3.21 -1.89
N LYS A 193 -10.52 -2.16 -1.08
CA LYS A 193 -11.68 -2.05 -0.20
C LYS A 193 -12.84 -1.39 -0.95
N SER A 194 -13.96 -2.11 -1.06
CA SER A 194 -15.14 -1.70 -1.86
C SER A 194 -15.87 -0.46 -1.38
N ASP A 195 -15.60 0.01 -0.16
CA ASP A 195 -16.25 1.21 0.40
C ASP A 195 -15.71 2.51 -0.23
N TYR A 196 -14.59 2.43 -0.92
CA TYR A 196 -14.04 3.54 -1.71
C TYR A 196 -14.61 3.51 -3.14
N PRO A 197 -14.79 4.67 -3.78
CA PRO A 197 -15.28 4.71 -5.15
C PRO A 197 -14.20 4.25 -6.12
N THR A 198 -14.59 3.42 -7.10
CA THR A 198 -13.82 3.25 -8.34
C THR A 198 -13.87 4.54 -9.15
N LEU A 199 -12.72 5.05 -9.57
CA LEU A 199 -12.59 6.30 -10.29
C LEU A 199 -11.92 6.08 -11.66
N PRO A 200 -12.32 6.77 -12.73
CA PRO A 200 -11.52 6.82 -13.95
C PRO A 200 -10.14 7.40 -13.64
N VAL A 201 -9.08 6.88 -14.29
CA VAL A 201 -7.69 7.37 -14.12
C VAL A 201 -7.61 8.88 -14.34
N ALA A 202 -8.29 9.39 -15.37
CA ALA A 202 -8.33 10.83 -15.69
C ALA A 202 -8.99 11.70 -14.61
N GLN A 203 -9.82 11.12 -13.73
CA GLN A 203 -10.52 11.85 -12.67
C GLN A 203 -9.85 11.68 -11.30
N PHE A 204 -8.94 10.72 -11.15
CA PHE A 204 -8.33 10.41 -9.86
C PHE A 204 -7.58 11.60 -9.27
N GLY A 205 -6.72 12.27 -10.04
CA GLY A 205 -5.99 13.46 -9.58
C GLY A 205 -6.92 14.59 -9.13
N GLN A 206 -8.05 14.80 -9.83
CA GLN A 206 -9.06 15.78 -9.42
C GLN A 206 -9.72 15.42 -8.09
N ALA A 207 -10.04 14.14 -7.87
CA ALA A 207 -10.61 13.68 -6.59
C ALA A 207 -9.65 13.92 -5.41
N ILE A 208 -8.34 13.74 -5.61
CA ILE A 208 -7.33 14.07 -4.60
C ILE A 208 -7.26 15.59 -4.37
N ALA A 209 -7.27 16.39 -5.44
CA ALA A 209 -7.26 17.85 -5.34
C ALA A 209 -8.48 18.38 -4.57
N ASP A 210 -9.66 17.82 -4.83
CA ASP A 210 -10.90 18.19 -4.15
C ASP A 210 -10.86 17.83 -2.66
N ALA A 211 -10.34 16.64 -2.31
CA ALA A 211 -10.16 16.21 -0.93
C ALA A 211 -9.20 17.13 -0.14
N LEU A 212 -8.12 17.59 -0.77
CA LEU A 212 -7.20 18.55 -0.17
C LEU A 212 -7.84 19.94 -0.01
N ARG A 213 -8.62 20.40 -1.00
CA ARG A 213 -9.30 21.71 -0.96
C ARG A 213 -10.34 21.79 0.16
N GLN A 214 -11.02 20.69 0.44
CA GLN A 214 -11.98 20.61 1.55
C GLN A 214 -11.32 20.70 2.93
N GLY A 215 -9.99 20.63 3.02
CA GLY A 215 -9.26 20.60 4.28
C GLY A 215 -9.37 19.25 5.00
N PRO A 216 -8.65 19.05 6.12
CA PRO A 216 -8.72 17.81 6.88
C PRO A 216 -10.13 17.61 7.48
N PRO A 217 -10.65 16.37 7.52
CA PRO A 217 -11.85 16.04 8.31
C PRO A 217 -11.69 16.47 9.77
N ALA A 218 -12.78 16.91 10.40
CA ALA A 218 -12.77 17.29 11.82
C ALA A 218 -12.63 16.07 12.75
N ASP A 219 -13.05 14.91 12.27
CA ASP A 219 -13.18 13.64 12.98
C ASP A 219 -12.13 12.61 12.56
N MET A 220 -10.92 13.04 12.17
CA MET A 220 -9.84 12.17 11.68
C MET A 220 -9.59 10.91 12.54
N GLY A 221 -9.83 10.99 13.85
CA GLY A 221 -9.62 9.87 14.80
C GLY A 221 -8.17 9.35 14.85
N ARG A 222 -7.25 10.05 14.15
CA ARG A 222 -5.91 9.60 13.73
C ARG A 222 -4.98 10.80 13.55
N PRO A 223 -3.65 10.60 13.57
CA PRO A 223 -2.72 11.65 13.20
C PRO A 223 -2.97 12.10 11.76
N LEU A 224 -3.28 13.39 11.59
CA LEU A 224 -3.34 14.02 10.28
C LEU A 224 -1.92 14.29 9.76
N VAL A 225 -1.73 14.21 8.45
CA VAL A 225 -0.51 14.65 7.79
C VAL A 225 -0.74 16.06 7.22
N PRO A 226 -0.08 17.10 7.77
CA PRO A 226 -0.30 18.47 7.33
C PRO A 226 0.38 18.73 5.97
N LEU A 227 -0.09 19.75 5.25
CA LEU A 227 0.44 20.11 3.91
C LEU A 227 1.93 20.48 3.93
N GLN A 228 2.43 21.01 5.04
CA GLN A 228 3.85 21.34 5.20
C GLN A 228 4.74 20.09 5.22
N MET A 229 4.21 18.95 5.66
CA MET A 229 4.94 17.67 5.67
C MET A 229 4.72 16.89 4.37
N ALA A 230 3.50 16.93 3.85
CA ALA A 230 3.11 16.27 2.61
C ALA A 230 2.37 17.26 1.70
N PRO A 231 3.13 18.04 0.90
CA PRO A 231 2.55 19.06 0.02
C PRO A 231 1.72 18.43 -1.10
N ALA A 232 0.96 19.27 -1.79
CA ALA A 232 0.36 18.91 -3.07
C ALA A 232 1.46 18.44 -4.03
N GLY A 233 1.24 17.31 -4.70
CA GLY A 233 2.17 16.78 -5.68
C GLY A 233 2.11 17.54 -7.00
N PRO A 234 3.15 17.43 -7.85
CA PRO A 234 3.24 18.12 -9.14
C PRO A 234 2.17 17.68 -10.15
N ASP A 235 1.65 16.46 -10.02
CA ASP A 235 0.66 15.90 -10.94
C ASP A 235 -0.79 16.13 -10.51
N LEU A 236 -1.00 16.91 -9.43
CA LEU A 236 -2.34 17.39 -9.14
C LEU A 236 -2.76 18.42 -10.19
N PRO A 237 -3.98 18.32 -10.73
CA PRO A 237 -4.48 19.34 -11.64
C PRO A 237 -4.42 20.70 -10.95
N SER A 238 -3.75 21.64 -11.60
CA SER A 238 -3.76 23.05 -11.21
C SER A 238 -5.22 23.46 -11.06
N VAL A 239 -5.58 23.93 -9.88
CA VAL A 239 -6.85 24.59 -9.70
C VAL A 239 -6.76 25.85 -10.53
N SER A 240 -7.39 25.87 -11.70
CA SER A 240 -7.87 27.12 -12.26
C SER A 240 -8.71 27.72 -11.15
N THR A 241 -8.14 28.67 -10.42
CA THR A 241 -8.96 29.51 -9.54
C THR A 241 -10.03 30.04 -10.48
N PRO A 242 -11.35 29.79 -10.25
CA PRO A 242 -12.35 30.40 -11.10
C PRO A 242 -11.99 31.86 -11.17
N GLU A 243 -11.71 32.31 -12.39
CA GLU A 243 -11.13 33.60 -12.72
C GLU A 243 -11.75 34.60 -11.78
N ALA A 244 -10.94 35.17 -10.87
CA ALA A 244 -11.45 36.09 -9.87
C ALA A 244 -12.16 37.17 -10.65
N THR A 245 -13.50 37.11 -10.67
CA THR A 245 -14.30 38.09 -11.38
C THR A 245 -13.96 39.36 -10.65
N SER A 246 -13.09 40.17 -11.24
CA SER A 246 -12.71 41.45 -10.71
C SER A 246 -14.00 42.25 -10.70
N ILE A 247 -14.64 42.28 -9.53
CA ILE A 247 -15.73 43.19 -9.25
C ILE A 247 -15.08 44.56 -9.21
N THR A 248 -14.99 45.19 -10.38
CA THR A 248 -14.67 46.59 -10.48
C THR A 248 -15.85 47.33 -9.88
N TRP A 249 -15.68 47.86 -8.68
CA TRP A 249 -16.64 48.78 -8.08
C TRP A 249 -16.63 50.07 -8.89
N LEU A 250 -17.52 50.16 -9.87
CA LEU A 250 -17.93 51.41 -10.50
C LEU A 250 -19.14 51.93 -9.72
N ASP A 251 -18.90 52.94 -8.89
CA ASP A 251 -19.88 53.88 -8.35
C ASP A 251 -21.30 53.33 -8.11
N GLY A 252 -21.45 52.60 -7.00
CA GLY A 252 -22.71 52.54 -6.26
C GLY A 252 -23.87 51.73 -6.83
N HIS A 253 -23.72 51.00 -7.95
CA HIS A 253 -24.81 50.17 -8.49
C HIS A 253 -24.38 48.76 -8.91
N CYS A 254 -24.90 47.74 -8.22
CA CYS A 254 -24.82 46.35 -8.65
C CYS A 254 -25.57 46.14 -9.97
N ARG A 255 -24.84 45.89 -11.07
CA ARG A 255 -25.36 45.21 -12.26
C ARG A 255 -24.49 43.99 -12.54
N SER A 256 -25.07 42.79 -12.42
CA SER A 256 -24.45 41.57 -12.93
C SER A 256 -24.50 41.61 -14.46
N PHE A 257 -23.34 41.71 -15.11
CA PHE A 257 -23.23 41.55 -16.56
C PHE A 257 -23.00 40.06 -16.85
N VAL A 258 -24.04 39.38 -17.35
CA VAL A 258 -23.88 38.06 -17.97
C VAL A 258 -23.59 38.34 -19.45
N GLU A 259 -22.33 38.22 -19.87
CA GLU A 259 -22.02 38.19 -21.30
C GLU A 259 -22.63 36.92 -21.89
N SER A 260 -23.79 37.08 -22.55
CA SER A 260 -24.33 36.05 -23.43
C SER A 260 -23.42 35.94 -24.66
N PRO A 261 -22.94 34.75 -25.04
CA PRO A 261 -22.25 34.57 -26.30
C PRO A 261 -23.23 34.85 -27.45
N SER A 262 -23.00 35.98 -28.12
CA SER A 262 -23.70 36.42 -29.31
C SER A 262 -23.65 35.34 -30.39
N ARG A 263 -24.83 34.86 -30.80
CA ARG A 263 -25.03 34.03 -31.99
C ARG A 263 -24.69 34.85 -33.23
N TYR A 264 -23.50 34.65 -33.79
CA TYR A 264 -23.21 35.09 -35.15
C TYR A 264 -23.77 34.06 -36.15
N GLN A 265 -25.04 34.21 -36.52
CA GLN A 265 -25.56 33.64 -37.76
C GLN A 265 -25.23 34.61 -38.91
N ALA A 266 -24.25 34.27 -39.74
CA ALA A 266 -24.11 34.85 -41.07
C ALA A 266 -24.93 34.01 -42.05
N ARG A 267 -26.00 34.60 -42.57
CA ARG A 267 -26.80 34.08 -43.68
C ARG A 267 -26.90 35.20 -44.74
N ARG A 268 -26.60 34.83 -45.98
CA ARG A 268 -26.88 35.47 -47.29
C ARG A 268 -25.78 36.34 -47.92
N GLY A 269 -25.66 36.09 -49.22
CA GLY A 269 -24.68 36.54 -50.20
C GLY A 269 -24.54 35.40 -51.20
#